data_AF-A0A179EXT8-F1
#
_entry.id   AF-A0A179EXT8-F1
#
_cell.length_a   1.000
_cell.length_b   1.000
_cell.length_c   1.000
_cell.angle_alpha   90.00
_cell.angle_beta   90.00
_cell.angle_gamma   90.00
#
_symmetry.space_group_name_H-M   'P 1'
#
loop_
_entity.id
_entity.type
_entity.pdbx_description
1 polymer ?
#
loop_
_entity_poly.entity_id
_entity_poly.type
_entity_poly.pdbx_seq_one_letter_code
_entity_poly.pdbx_strand_id
1 'polypeptide(L)'
;MTKHPFRSQYASSARRTHLHFCLLYTSYASSARRTHLHFHWWTTLLTLLGLWWVFRDLLYTAWALAALRLSWRAGAEEFVLSKAHDDFDITFIDYDKRQLSAAPHPDIVPPVFHHIALGKHRWKNRWQETRQSCLDIHPGWEVHLWTDENAPDFVRERFPELFGIWNNYPYHIDRADALRYMVLFEFGGVAIDMDLKCKRALGPLRRFDFVAPEAQPTGFSIAFMMAARRNPFIHDILRNLMAYNRPWLGMPDPTIMLGAGCHFASFMHAAQMNRSSLKILPGPMHSLRGRATTPIFDHFGSSPRHSPEARLLVTLGYRSSLVLFVSVGVVLVLLLRRRVFLRRS
;
A
#
# COMPACT_ATOMS: atom_id res chain seq x y z
N MET A 1 84.90 48.98 -36.08
CA MET A 1 83.82 47.99 -35.85
C MET A 1 84.18 47.17 -34.63
N THR A 2 83.49 47.37 -33.49
CA THR A 2 83.43 46.38 -32.39
C THR A 2 82.40 46.85 -31.35
N LYS A 3 81.22 46.22 -31.35
CA LYS A 3 80.20 46.36 -30.30
C LYS A 3 80.37 45.21 -29.31
N HIS A 4 80.45 45.52 -28.02
CA HIS A 4 80.38 44.56 -26.91
C HIS A 4 78.95 44.02 -26.72
N PRO A 5 78.76 42.71 -26.43
CA PRO A 5 77.52 42.19 -25.89
C PRO A 5 77.74 41.63 -24.46
N PHE A 6 77.36 42.39 -23.43
CA PHE A 6 77.30 41.90 -22.05
C PHE A 6 75.99 42.36 -21.41
N ARG A 7 74.86 41.76 -21.79
CA ARG A 7 73.58 41.96 -21.07
C ARG A 7 72.52 40.86 -21.22
N SER A 8 72.88 39.66 -21.68
CA SER A 8 71.91 38.61 -22.03
C SER A 8 71.78 37.47 -21.00
N GLN A 9 72.81 37.20 -20.17
CA GLN A 9 72.86 35.95 -19.39
C GLN A 9 72.18 35.98 -18.01
N TYR A 10 72.05 37.14 -17.34
CA TYR A 10 71.43 37.20 -16.01
C TYR A 10 69.88 37.20 -16.04
N ALA A 11 69.27 37.69 -17.13
CA ALA A 11 67.81 37.72 -17.27
C ALA A 11 67.20 36.35 -17.59
N SER A 12 67.98 35.39 -18.11
CA SER A 12 67.49 34.05 -18.47
C SER A 12 67.45 33.08 -17.28
N SER A 13 68.40 33.22 -16.34
CA SER A 13 68.48 32.40 -15.13
C SER A 13 67.31 32.67 -14.16
N ALA A 14 67.04 33.95 -13.86
CA ALA A 14 65.93 34.34 -12.98
C ALA A 14 64.54 33.99 -13.54
N ARG A 15 64.36 33.99 -14.88
CA ARG A 15 63.12 33.54 -15.52
C ARG A 15 62.92 32.03 -15.42
N ARG A 16 64.00 31.23 -15.50
CA ARG A 16 63.90 29.76 -15.40
C ARG A 16 63.51 29.30 -14.00
N THR A 17 64.05 29.91 -12.95
CA THR A 17 63.68 29.60 -11.56
C THR A 17 62.24 30.02 -11.24
N HIS A 18 61.79 31.18 -11.72
CA HIS A 18 60.39 31.61 -11.55
C HIS A 18 59.39 30.70 -12.28
N LEU A 19 59.71 30.24 -13.50
CA LEU A 19 58.87 29.28 -14.23
C LEU A 19 58.80 27.92 -13.53
N HIS A 20 59.92 27.41 -13.00
CA HIS A 20 59.93 26.16 -12.24
C HIS A 20 59.09 26.25 -10.95
N PHE A 21 59.15 27.38 -10.24
CA PHE A 21 58.36 27.59 -9.03
C PHE A 21 56.86 27.70 -9.34
N CYS A 22 56.47 28.40 -10.41
CA CYS A 22 55.09 28.45 -10.89
C CYS A 22 54.55 27.08 -11.33
N LEU A 23 55.37 26.25 -11.99
CA LEU A 23 54.99 24.89 -12.41
C LEU A 23 54.81 23.94 -11.22
N LEU A 24 55.68 24.02 -10.22
CA LEU A 24 55.54 23.25 -8.98
C LEU A 24 54.32 23.69 -8.17
N TYR A 25 54.07 25.00 -8.06
CA TYR A 25 52.91 25.53 -7.34
C TYR A 25 51.58 25.19 -8.03
N THR A 26 51.53 25.25 -9.37
CA THR A 26 50.35 24.82 -10.14
C THR A 26 50.13 23.31 -10.07
N SER A 27 51.19 22.51 -10.11
CA SER A 27 51.11 21.05 -9.93
C SER A 27 50.63 20.67 -8.51
N TYR A 28 51.17 21.32 -7.48
CA TYR A 28 50.76 21.10 -6.09
C TYR A 28 49.31 21.57 -5.83
N ALA A 29 48.94 22.76 -6.31
CA ALA A 29 47.56 23.25 -6.25
C ALA A 29 46.59 22.35 -7.04
N SER A 30 47.01 21.77 -8.17
CA SER A 30 46.20 20.81 -8.92
C SER A 30 46.01 19.49 -8.17
N SER A 31 47.06 18.99 -7.50
CA SER A 31 47.04 17.77 -6.68
C SER A 31 46.19 17.94 -5.43
N ALA A 32 46.36 19.06 -4.71
CA ALA A 32 45.54 19.43 -3.55
C ALA A 32 44.06 19.61 -3.95
N ARG A 33 43.78 20.24 -5.11
CA ARG A 33 42.41 20.39 -5.61
C ARG A 33 41.79 19.05 -6.05
N ARG A 34 42.59 18.11 -6.58
CA ARG A 34 42.14 16.75 -6.95
C ARG A 34 41.85 15.89 -5.72
N THR A 35 42.70 15.94 -4.70
CA THR A 35 42.51 15.22 -3.42
C THR A 35 41.32 15.77 -2.63
N HIS A 36 41.12 17.09 -2.58
CA HIS A 36 39.90 17.71 -2.03
C HIS A 36 38.63 17.28 -2.78
N LEU A 37 38.68 17.19 -4.11
CA LEU A 37 37.56 16.70 -4.91
C LEU A 37 37.24 15.24 -4.55
N HIS A 38 38.26 14.37 -4.51
CA HIS A 38 38.10 12.96 -4.14
C HIS A 38 37.56 12.78 -2.72
N PHE A 39 38.04 13.58 -1.76
CA PHE A 39 37.52 13.56 -0.39
C PHE A 39 36.05 13.94 -0.33
N HIS A 40 35.63 15.02 -1.02
CA HIS A 40 34.22 15.41 -1.12
C HIS A 40 33.36 14.37 -1.83
N TRP A 41 33.90 13.66 -2.82
CA TRP A 41 33.21 12.55 -3.48
C TRP A 41 32.94 11.40 -2.52
N TRP A 42 33.94 11.00 -1.73
CA TRP A 42 33.79 9.92 -0.75
C TRP A 42 32.86 10.31 0.39
N THR A 43 32.94 11.53 0.92
CA THR A 43 32.00 11.99 1.95
C THR A 43 30.58 12.04 1.42
N THR A 44 30.37 12.50 0.19
CA THR A 44 29.03 12.52 -0.44
C THR A 44 28.52 11.11 -0.71
N LEU A 45 29.38 10.18 -1.15
CA LEU A 45 28.99 8.79 -1.37
C LEU A 45 28.61 8.12 -0.05
N LEU A 46 29.39 8.29 1.00
CA LEU A 46 29.13 7.72 2.32
C LEU A 46 27.88 8.31 2.96
N THR A 47 27.61 9.61 2.81
CA THR A 47 26.36 10.23 3.28
C THR A 47 25.16 9.70 2.49
N LEU A 48 25.27 9.56 1.16
CA LEU A 48 24.19 8.98 0.35
C LEU A 48 23.95 7.50 0.67
N LEU A 49 25.00 6.71 0.91
CA LEU A 49 24.87 5.31 1.34
C LEU A 49 24.27 5.21 2.74
N GLY A 50 24.67 6.09 3.66
CA GLY A 50 24.09 6.19 5.01
C GLY A 50 22.61 6.58 4.95
N LEU A 51 22.25 7.59 4.15
CA LEU A 51 20.86 7.99 3.92
C LEU A 51 20.07 6.84 3.27
N TRP A 52 20.59 6.21 2.22
CA TRP A 52 19.94 5.06 1.61
C TRP A 52 19.72 3.93 2.62
N TRP A 53 20.72 3.57 3.43
CA TRP A 53 20.58 2.53 4.45
C TRP A 53 19.51 2.87 5.49
N VAL A 54 19.50 4.12 5.97
CA VAL A 54 18.50 4.60 6.94
C VAL A 54 17.08 4.62 6.34
N PHE A 55 16.93 5.02 5.08
CA PHE A 55 15.64 5.16 4.42
C PHE A 55 15.22 3.94 3.58
N ARG A 56 16.03 2.88 3.48
CA ARG A 56 15.79 1.75 2.56
C ARG A 56 14.43 1.09 2.75
N ASP A 57 14.00 0.91 4.01
CA ASP A 57 12.75 0.21 4.31
C ASP A 57 11.55 1.09 3.95
N LEU A 58 11.69 2.40 4.15
CA LEU A 58 10.69 3.38 3.72
C LEU A 58 10.62 3.45 2.18
N LEU A 59 11.76 3.50 1.52
CA LEU A 59 11.87 3.51 0.06
C LEU A 59 11.30 2.23 -0.55
N TYR A 60 11.61 1.07 0.03
CA TYR A 60 11.07 -0.22 -0.39
C TYR A 60 9.55 -0.23 -0.23
N THR A 61 9.04 0.14 0.95
CA THR A 61 7.59 0.11 1.19
C THR A 61 6.86 1.10 0.28
N ALA A 62 7.39 2.31 0.09
CA ALA A 62 6.83 3.31 -0.82
C ALA A 62 6.85 2.83 -2.27
N TRP A 63 7.96 2.20 -2.71
CA TRP A 63 8.06 1.62 -4.05
C TRP A 63 7.07 0.46 -4.22
N ALA A 64 6.95 -0.41 -3.23
CA ALA A 64 6.12 -1.59 -3.28
C ALA A 64 4.63 -1.22 -3.37
N LEU A 65 4.21 -0.20 -2.62
CA LEU A 65 2.87 0.38 -2.71
C LEU A 65 2.62 1.10 -4.05
N ALA A 66 3.63 1.79 -4.60
CA ALA A 66 3.53 2.41 -5.92
C ALA A 66 3.49 1.37 -7.07
N ALA A 67 4.21 0.26 -6.91
CA ALA A 67 4.27 -0.84 -7.86
C ALA A 67 3.03 -1.74 -7.84
N LEU A 68 2.14 -1.58 -6.85
CA LEU A 68 0.88 -2.34 -6.75
C LEU A 68 0.07 -2.25 -8.05
N ARG A 69 0.01 -1.07 -8.68
CA ARG A 69 -0.72 -0.90 -9.95
C ARG A 69 -0.15 -1.71 -11.11
N LEU A 70 1.16 -1.91 -11.13
CA LEU A 70 1.84 -2.66 -12.17
C LEU A 70 1.74 -4.17 -11.93
N SER A 71 1.75 -4.60 -10.67
CA SER A 71 1.76 -6.02 -10.28
C SER A 71 0.38 -6.61 -10.04
N TRP A 72 -0.63 -5.81 -9.69
CA TRP A 72 -1.98 -6.27 -9.32
C TRP A 72 -2.56 -7.22 -10.37
N ARG A 73 -2.48 -6.84 -11.64
CA ARG A 73 -3.09 -7.56 -12.77
C ARG A 73 -2.30 -8.79 -13.24
N ALA A 74 -1.08 -9.01 -12.77
CA ALA A 74 -0.37 -10.24 -13.08
C ALA A 74 -1.20 -11.43 -12.59
N GLY A 75 -1.37 -12.51 -13.35
CA GLY A 75 -2.13 -13.69 -12.90
C GLY A 75 -3.59 -13.44 -12.49
N ALA A 76 -4.23 -12.36 -12.99
CA ALA A 76 -5.58 -11.98 -12.60
C ALA A 76 -6.62 -13.04 -12.94
N GLU A 77 -6.40 -13.82 -13.99
CA GLU A 77 -7.22 -14.95 -14.40
C GLU A 77 -7.37 -16.03 -13.32
N GLU A 78 -6.39 -16.17 -12.41
CA GLU A 78 -6.43 -17.20 -11.35
C GLU A 78 -7.24 -16.76 -10.13
N PHE A 79 -7.28 -15.45 -9.85
CA PHE A 79 -7.83 -14.92 -8.60
C PHE A 79 -9.05 -14.02 -8.80
N VAL A 80 -9.27 -13.46 -9.99
CA VAL A 80 -10.50 -12.72 -10.29
C VAL A 80 -11.59 -13.71 -10.67
N LEU A 81 -12.68 -13.72 -9.90
CA LEU A 81 -13.77 -14.67 -10.09
C LEU A 81 -14.37 -14.57 -11.49
N SER A 82 -14.53 -15.72 -12.13
CA SER A 82 -15.16 -15.80 -13.44
C SER A 82 -15.88 -17.13 -13.66
N LYS A 83 -16.85 -17.13 -14.58
CA LYS A 83 -17.53 -18.36 -15.01
C LYS A 83 -16.55 -19.33 -15.69
N ALA A 84 -15.59 -18.81 -16.45
CA ALA A 84 -14.66 -19.63 -17.22
C ALA A 84 -13.64 -20.40 -16.35
N HIS A 85 -13.14 -19.77 -15.28
CA HIS A 85 -12.11 -20.37 -14.44
C HIS A 85 -12.68 -21.07 -13.20
N ASP A 86 -13.73 -20.51 -12.59
CA ASP A 86 -14.22 -20.94 -11.28
C ASP A 86 -15.61 -21.61 -11.32
N ASP A 87 -16.19 -21.70 -12.52
CA ASP A 87 -17.60 -22.09 -12.73
C ASP A 87 -18.57 -21.23 -11.90
N PHE A 88 -18.22 -19.96 -11.68
CA PHE A 88 -18.98 -19.04 -10.82
C PHE A 88 -19.63 -17.91 -11.64
N ASP A 89 -20.97 -17.86 -11.68
CA ASP A 89 -21.69 -16.74 -12.28
C ASP A 89 -21.62 -15.47 -11.40
N ILE A 90 -20.76 -14.54 -11.79
CA ILE A 90 -20.57 -13.26 -11.08
C ILE A 90 -21.78 -12.33 -11.16
N THR A 91 -22.77 -12.57 -12.02
CA THR A 91 -23.98 -11.74 -12.09
C THR A 91 -24.97 -12.09 -10.96
N PHE A 92 -24.78 -13.25 -10.35
CA PHE A 92 -25.65 -13.88 -9.39
C PHE A 92 -27.09 -14.11 -9.90
N ILE A 93 -27.33 -14.11 -11.22
CA ILE A 93 -28.68 -14.23 -11.76
C ILE A 93 -29.25 -15.63 -11.50
N ASP A 94 -28.39 -16.64 -11.58
CA ASP A 94 -28.79 -18.04 -11.49
C ASP A 94 -28.88 -18.58 -10.05
N TYR A 95 -28.49 -17.78 -9.04
CA TYR A 95 -28.57 -18.18 -7.63
C TYR A 95 -29.82 -17.64 -6.96
N ASP A 96 -30.43 -18.48 -6.11
CA ASP A 96 -31.52 -18.05 -5.25
C ASP A 96 -31.05 -16.91 -4.32
N LYS A 97 -31.86 -15.86 -4.21
CA LYS A 97 -31.53 -14.68 -3.39
C LYS A 97 -31.42 -14.99 -1.89
N ARG A 98 -31.94 -16.12 -1.43
CA ARG A 98 -31.93 -16.61 -0.04
C ARG A 98 -31.02 -17.82 0.14
N GLN A 99 -30.22 -18.19 -0.87
CA GLN A 99 -29.27 -19.30 -0.75
C GLN A 99 -28.21 -19.00 0.31
N LEU A 100 -28.27 -19.71 1.44
CA LEU A 100 -27.37 -19.52 2.59
C LEU A 100 -26.11 -20.39 2.53
N SER A 101 -26.10 -21.45 1.74
CA SER A 101 -24.95 -22.37 1.57
C SER A 101 -24.34 -22.28 0.18
N ALA A 102 -23.12 -22.79 0.03
CA ALA A 102 -22.41 -22.87 -1.24
C ALA A 102 -22.80 -24.09 -2.08
N ALA A 103 -23.88 -24.81 -1.70
CA ALA A 103 -24.32 -26.02 -2.37
C ALA A 103 -24.35 -25.85 -3.91
N PRO A 104 -23.84 -26.85 -4.66
CA PRO A 104 -23.42 -28.19 -4.22
C PRO A 104 -22.01 -28.25 -3.61
N HIS A 105 -21.29 -27.14 -3.49
CA HIS A 105 -19.95 -27.08 -2.93
C HIS A 105 -19.97 -27.05 -1.40
N PRO A 106 -18.87 -27.45 -0.72
CA PRO A 106 -18.77 -27.33 0.72
C PRO A 106 -18.75 -25.86 1.16
N ASP A 107 -19.33 -25.62 2.33
CA ASP A 107 -19.26 -24.34 3.03
C ASP A 107 -17.90 -24.23 3.74
N ILE A 108 -16.94 -23.57 3.09
CA ILE A 108 -15.61 -23.29 3.66
C ILE A 108 -15.68 -22.12 4.64
N VAL A 109 -16.37 -21.04 4.26
CA VAL A 109 -16.55 -19.86 5.11
C VAL A 109 -17.71 -20.11 6.09
N PRO A 110 -17.48 -19.97 7.42
CA PRO A 110 -18.54 -20.17 8.41
C PRO A 110 -19.60 -19.05 8.34
N PRO A 111 -20.87 -19.31 8.71
CA PRO A 111 -21.97 -18.36 8.59
C PRO A 111 -21.97 -17.36 9.75
N VAL A 112 -20.95 -16.51 9.81
CA VAL A 112 -20.73 -15.53 10.88
C VAL A 112 -20.59 -14.13 10.29
N PHE A 113 -21.33 -13.15 10.81
CA PHE A 113 -21.19 -11.75 10.47
C PHE A 113 -20.43 -10.98 11.55
N HIS A 114 -19.51 -10.12 11.11
CA HIS A 114 -18.81 -9.16 11.94
C HIS A 114 -19.08 -7.74 11.43
N HIS A 115 -19.79 -6.98 12.26
CA HIS A 115 -20.00 -5.55 12.07
C HIS A 115 -19.17 -4.78 13.08
N ILE A 116 -18.51 -3.70 12.66
CA ILE A 116 -17.61 -2.93 13.53
C ILE A 116 -18.09 -1.48 13.61
N ALA A 117 -18.35 -1.03 14.83
CA ALA A 117 -18.86 0.30 15.14
C ALA A 117 -18.04 0.93 16.28
N LEU A 118 -16.76 1.20 16.00
CA LEU A 118 -15.87 1.92 16.92
C LEU A 118 -16.04 3.44 16.79
N GLY A 119 -15.93 4.15 17.91
CA GLY A 119 -16.12 5.59 18.04
C GLY A 119 -17.51 5.94 18.58
N LYS A 120 -17.54 6.58 19.76
CA LYS A 120 -18.72 6.80 20.63
C LYS A 120 -19.97 7.47 20.04
N HIS A 121 -19.99 7.94 18.78
CA HIS A 121 -21.10 8.77 18.26
C HIS A 121 -21.46 8.57 16.78
N ARG A 122 -21.25 7.36 16.21
CA ARG A 122 -21.47 7.17 14.77
C ARG A 122 -22.66 6.29 14.36
N TRP A 123 -23.54 5.94 15.27
CA TRP A 123 -24.76 5.20 14.93
C TRP A 123 -25.80 6.09 14.26
N LYS A 124 -25.68 6.28 12.94
CA LYS A 124 -26.74 6.88 12.13
C LYS A 124 -27.85 5.84 11.94
N ASN A 125 -29.12 6.22 12.05
CA ASN A 125 -30.26 5.30 11.85
C ASN A 125 -30.14 4.46 10.56
N ARG A 126 -29.63 5.07 9.47
CA ARG A 126 -29.38 4.38 8.20
C ARG A 126 -28.44 3.16 8.30
N TRP A 127 -27.48 3.16 9.22
CA TRP A 127 -26.56 2.03 9.44
C TRP A 127 -27.23 0.86 10.14
N GLN A 128 -28.27 1.12 10.94
CA GLN A 128 -29.08 0.06 11.53
C GLN A 128 -29.94 -0.59 10.45
N GLU A 129 -30.53 0.20 9.55
CA GLU A 129 -31.33 -0.29 8.42
C GLU A 129 -30.51 -1.17 7.45
N THR A 130 -29.31 -0.70 7.07
CA THR A 130 -28.40 -1.47 6.20
C THR A 130 -27.95 -2.77 6.88
N ARG A 131 -27.52 -2.71 8.15
CA ARG A 131 -27.17 -3.91 8.92
C ARG A 131 -28.35 -4.88 9.00
N GLN A 132 -29.54 -4.39 9.35
CA GLN A 132 -30.73 -5.22 9.48
C GLN A 132 -31.09 -5.93 8.18
N SER A 133 -30.96 -5.24 7.03
CA SER A 133 -31.18 -5.87 5.73
C SER A 133 -30.30 -7.10 5.48
N CYS A 134 -29.07 -7.10 6.00
CA CYS A 134 -28.18 -8.25 5.93
C CYS A 134 -28.64 -9.36 6.87
N LEU A 135 -29.06 -9.04 8.09
CA LEU A 135 -29.55 -10.04 9.04
C LEU A 135 -30.84 -10.72 8.55
N ASP A 136 -31.77 -9.96 8.00
CA ASP A 136 -33.06 -10.47 7.51
C ASP A 136 -32.90 -11.48 6.36
N ILE A 137 -31.86 -11.30 5.54
CA ILE A 137 -31.53 -12.17 4.41
C ILE A 137 -30.74 -13.41 4.85
N HIS A 138 -30.10 -13.38 6.01
CA HIS A 138 -29.22 -14.45 6.52
C HIS A 138 -29.71 -15.01 7.86
N PRO A 139 -30.94 -15.57 7.91
CA PRO A 139 -31.45 -16.15 9.15
C PRO A 139 -30.57 -17.30 9.62
N GLY A 140 -30.36 -17.39 10.94
CA GLY A 140 -29.55 -18.44 11.57
C GLY A 140 -28.04 -18.24 11.52
N TRP A 141 -27.55 -17.18 10.87
CA TRP A 141 -26.12 -16.82 10.93
C TRP A 141 -25.77 -16.21 12.29
N GLU A 142 -24.59 -16.52 12.81
CA GLU A 142 -24.07 -15.88 14.02
C GLU A 142 -23.71 -14.42 13.70
N VAL A 143 -23.92 -13.52 14.66
CA VAL A 143 -23.72 -12.08 14.44
C VAL A 143 -22.97 -11.46 15.61
N HIS A 144 -21.79 -10.93 15.33
CA HIS A 144 -21.04 -10.09 16.24
C HIS A 144 -21.14 -8.63 15.83
N LEU A 145 -21.39 -7.79 16.84
CA LEU A 145 -21.23 -6.36 16.75
C LEU A 145 -20.07 -5.95 17.66
N TRP A 146 -19.00 -5.45 17.05
CA TRP A 146 -17.81 -5.01 17.74
C TRP A 146 -17.86 -3.51 18.00
N THR A 147 -17.72 -3.12 19.26
CA THR A 147 -17.85 -1.75 19.73
C THR A 147 -16.69 -1.38 20.64
N ASP A 148 -16.64 -0.12 21.10
CA ASP A 148 -15.62 0.31 22.05
C ASP A 148 -15.71 -0.44 23.40
N GLU A 149 -16.87 -1.05 23.71
CA GLU A 149 -17.10 -1.79 24.94
C GLU A 149 -16.54 -3.23 24.92
N ASN A 150 -16.52 -3.92 23.77
CA ASN A 150 -16.12 -5.34 23.71
C ASN A 150 -14.86 -5.61 22.89
N ALA A 151 -14.52 -4.76 21.92
CA ALA A 151 -13.37 -4.99 21.07
C ALA A 151 -12.03 -4.95 21.83
N PRO A 152 -11.80 -4.04 22.80
CA PRO A 152 -10.53 -4.01 23.53
C PRO A 152 -10.22 -5.30 24.27
N ASP A 153 -11.23 -5.91 24.90
CA ASP A 153 -11.06 -7.15 25.65
C ASP A 153 -10.77 -8.32 24.71
N PHE A 154 -11.52 -8.42 23.60
CA PHE A 154 -11.23 -9.40 22.56
C PHE A 154 -9.79 -9.30 22.03
N VAL A 155 -9.34 -8.10 21.68
CA VAL A 155 -7.97 -7.92 21.15
C VAL A 155 -6.94 -8.25 22.21
N ARG A 156 -7.14 -7.82 23.46
CA ARG A 156 -6.21 -8.12 24.56
C ARG A 156 -6.08 -9.61 24.84
N GLU A 157 -7.18 -10.34 24.76
CA GLU A 157 -7.22 -11.79 25.04
C GLU A 157 -6.70 -12.63 23.88
N ARG A 158 -7.03 -12.27 22.64
CA ARG A 158 -6.76 -13.11 21.45
C ARG A 158 -5.52 -12.69 20.67
N PHE A 159 -5.12 -11.43 20.76
CA PHE A 159 -3.98 -10.84 20.05
C PHE A 159 -3.17 -9.92 20.98
N PRO A 160 -2.72 -10.40 22.15
CA PRO A 160 -2.02 -9.57 23.15
C PRO A 160 -0.80 -8.84 22.58
N GLU A 161 -0.10 -9.45 21.63
CA GLU A 161 1.04 -8.88 20.92
C GLU A 161 0.69 -7.69 20.01
N LEU A 162 -0.55 -7.64 19.51
CA LEU A 162 -1.06 -6.54 18.69
C LEU A 162 -1.84 -5.52 19.52
N PHE A 163 -2.25 -5.84 20.76
CA PHE A 163 -3.07 -4.95 21.58
C PHE A 163 -2.44 -3.56 21.77
N GLY A 164 -1.13 -3.51 22.01
CA GLY A 164 -0.40 -2.25 22.18
C GLY A 164 -0.48 -1.35 20.94
N ILE A 165 -0.27 -1.88 19.74
CA ILE A 165 -0.41 -1.09 18.51
C ILE A 165 -1.87 -0.75 18.22
N TRP A 166 -2.77 -1.70 18.44
CA TRP A 166 -4.18 -1.54 18.12
C TRP A 166 -4.83 -0.46 18.97
N ASN A 167 -4.51 -0.41 20.27
CA ASN A 167 -5.04 0.59 21.18
C ASN A 167 -4.47 2.00 20.89
N ASN A 168 -3.28 2.08 20.28
CA ASN A 168 -2.57 3.33 20.00
C ASN A 168 -2.72 3.83 18.56
N TYR A 169 -3.51 3.18 17.71
CA TYR A 169 -3.81 3.73 16.39
C TYR A 169 -4.44 5.13 16.52
N PRO A 170 -3.96 6.12 15.74
CA PRO A 170 -4.42 7.51 15.88
C PRO A 170 -5.87 7.70 15.42
N TYR A 171 -6.37 6.85 14.53
CA TYR A 171 -7.72 6.95 13.98
C TYR A 171 -8.55 5.71 14.30
N HIS A 172 -9.81 5.90 14.70
CA HIS A 172 -10.75 4.79 14.96
C HIS A 172 -10.95 3.87 13.74
N ILE A 173 -10.82 4.41 12.53
CA ILE A 173 -10.94 3.62 11.30
C ILE A 173 -9.77 2.63 11.16
N ASP A 174 -8.57 2.97 11.59
CA ASP A 174 -7.42 2.04 11.57
C ASP A 174 -7.64 0.90 12.55
N ARG A 175 -8.16 1.22 13.75
CA ARG A 175 -8.56 0.22 14.75
C ARG A 175 -9.61 -0.72 14.18
N ALA A 176 -10.61 -0.17 13.48
CA ALA A 176 -11.64 -0.97 12.85
C ALA A 176 -11.06 -1.84 11.71
N ASP A 177 -10.19 -1.29 10.87
CA ASP A 177 -9.58 -1.99 9.75
C ASP A 177 -8.70 -3.15 10.24
N ALA A 178 -7.85 -2.92 11.25
CA ALA A 178 -7.09 -3.97 11.91
C ALA A 178 -7.98 -5.04 12.58
N LEU A 179 -9.05 -4.61 13.26
CA LEU A 179 -9.99 -5.52 13.92
C LEU A 179 -10.70 -6.44 12.92
N ARG A 180 -11.00 -5.99 11.69
CA ARG A 180 -11.58 -6.86 10.64
C ARG A 180 -10.71 -8.09 10.38
N TYR A 181 -9.39 -7.93 10.29
CA TYR A 181 -8.50 -9.06 10.08
C TYR A 181 -8.44 -9.98 11.30
N MET A 182 -8.43 -9.41 12.51
CA MET A 182 -8.39 -10.18 13.76
C MET A 182 -9.63 -11.07 13.91
N VAL A 183 -10.82 -10.52 13.68
CA VAL A 183 -12.08 -11.27 13.82
C VAL A 183 -12.23 -12.31 12.71
N LEU A 184 -11.84 -11.98 11.47
CA LEU A 184 -11.82 -12.96 10.37
C LEU A 184 -10.81 -14.09 10.63
N PHE A 185 -9.66 -13.81 11.22
CA PHE A 185 -8.71 -14.86 11.56
C PHE A 185 -9.24 -15.78 12.66
N GLU A 186 -9.81 -15.19 13.72
CA GLU A 186 -10.28 -15.94 14.89
C GLU A 186 -11.55 -16.75 14.60
N PHE A 187 -12.53 -16.17 13.90
CA PHE A 187 -13.85 -16.76 13.69
C PHE A 187 -14.10 -17.22 12.25
N GLY A 188 -13.39 -16.65 11.27
CA GLY A 188 -13.77 -16.74 9.85
C GLY A 188 -14.96 -15.82 9.55
N GLY A 189 -15.74 -16.16 8.54
CA GLY A 189 -17.01 -15.51 8.26
C GLY A 189 -16.86 -14.26 7.41
N VAL A 190 -17.66 -13.23 7.72
CA VAL A 190 -17.86 -12.05 6.89
C VAL A 190 -17.64 -10.78 7.70
N ALA A 191 -16.61 -10.02 7.35
CA ALA A 191 -16.42 -8.65 7.84
C ALA A 191 -17.03 -7.68 6.83
N ILE A 192 -17.99 -6.88 7.26
CA ILE A 192 -18.77 -6.01 6.37
C ILE A 192 -18.99 -4.61 6.96
N ASP A 193 -18.81 -3.59 6.11
CA ASP A 193 -19.04 -2.19 6.49
C ASP A 193 -20.54 -1.92 6.73
N MET A 194 -20.81 -1.07 7.71
CA MET A 194 -22.17 -0.72 8.16
C MET A 194 -22.99 0.05 7.11
N ASP A 195 -22.43 0.43 5.97
CA ASP A 195 -23.11 1.16 4.89
C ASP A 195 -23.34 0.30 3.63
N LEU A 196 -23.20 -1.03 3.76
CA LEU A 196 -23.62 -2.00 2.76
C LEU A 196 -24.96 -2.62 3.13
N LYS A 197 -25.98 -2.35 2.30
CA LYS A 197 -27.28 -3.00 2.39
C LYS A 197 -27.27 -4.26 1.54
N CYS A 198 -27.55 -5.41 2.14
CA CYS A 198 -27.61 -6.68 1.41
C CYS A 198 -28.85 -6.74 0.52
N LYS A 199 -28.66 -7.24 -0.71
CA LYS A 199 -29.75 -7.47 -1.68
C LYS A 199 -30.05 -8.96 -1.87
N ARG A 200 -29.13 -9.83 -1.44
CA ARG A 200 -29.20 -11.29 -1.52
C ARG A 200 -28.23 -11.93 -0.54
N ALA A 201 -28.41 -13.22 -0.32
CA ALA A 201 -27.60 -14.03 0.55
C ALA A 201 -26.21 -14.32 -0.04
N LEU A 202 -25.24 -14.50 0.84
CA LEU A 202 -23.82 -14.71 0.51
C LEU A 202 -23.44 -16.19 0.39
N GLY A 203 -24.41 -17.11 0.48
CA GLY A 203 -24.17 -18.56 0.46
C GLY A 203 -23.27 -19.03 -0.68
N PRO A 204 -23.53 -18.66 -1.95
CA PRO A 204 -22.70 -19.08 -3.07
C PRO A 204 -21.21 -18.76 -2.94
N LEU A 205 -20.85 -17.68 -2.22
CA LEU A 205 -19.45 -17.28 -2.03
C LEU A 205 -18.72 -18.10 -0.97
N ARG A 206 -19.44 -18.87 -0.14
CA ARG A 206 -18.84 -19.61 0.98
C ARG A 206 -17.97 -20.80 0.54
N ARG A 207 -17.94 -21.13 -0.75
CA ARG A 207 -17.04 -22.15 -1.34
C ARG A 207 -15.60 -21.68 -1.57
N PHE A 208 -15.29 -20.41 -1.31
CA PHE A 208 -13.95 -19.85 -1.54
C PHE A 208 -13.30 -19.48 -0.21
N ASP A 209 -12.00 -19.77 -0.07
CA ASP A 209 -11.24 -19.52 1.17
C ASP A 209 -11.18 -18.05 1.56
N PHE A 210 -11.14 -17.15 0.59
CA PHE A 210 -11.17 -15.71 0.76
C PHE A 210 -11.91 -15.06 -0.40
N VAL A 211 -12.77 -14.07 -0.11
CA VAL A 211 -13.45 -13.26 -1.13
C VAL A 211 -13.44 -11.79 -0.74
N ALA A 212 -13.07 -10.90 -1.66
CA ALA A 212 -13.27 -9.45 -1.52
C ALA A 212 -13.62 -8.81 -2.88
N PRO A 213 -14.24 -7.62 -2.94
CA PRO A 213 -14.54 -6.97 -4.20
C PRO A 213 -13.38 -6.11 -4.69
N GLU A 214 -13.18 -6.05 -6.01
CA GLU A 214 -12.16 -5.21 -6.62
C GLU A 214 -12.38 -3.73 -6.27
N ALA A 215 -11.33 -3.08 -5.77
CA ALA A 215 -11.29 -1.66 -5.51
C ALA A 215 -10.83 -0.90 -6.74
N GLN A 216 -11.35 0.31 -6.89
CA GLN A 216 -10.85 1.26 -7.86
C GLN A 216 -9.90 2.25 -7.17
N PRO A 217 -8.77 2.60 -7.81
CA PRO A 217 -8.36 2.20 -9.16
C PRO A 217 -7.54 0.90 -9.23
N THR A 218 -7.10 0.34 -8.10
CA THR A 218 -6.31 -0.90 -8.04
C THR A 218 -6.51 -1.56 -6.67
N GLY A 219 -6.44 -2.89 -6.63
CA GLY A 219 -6.51 -3.67 -5.39
C GLY A 219 -7.92 -4.18 -5.11
N PHE A 220 -8.19 -4.48 -3.83
CA PHE A 220 -9.51 -4.88 -3.35
C PHE A 220 -9.99 -4.00 -2.20
N SER A 221 -11.31 -3.96 -2.00
CA SER A 221 -11.94 -3.20 -0.93
C SER A 221 -12.08 -4.06 0.32
N ILE A 222 -11.67 -3.53 1.47
CA ILE A 222 -11.86 -4.19 2.76
C ILE A 222 -13.24 -3.88 3.39
N ALA A 223 -14.10 -3.15 2.66
CA ALA A 223 -15.47 -2.88 3.08
C ALA A 223 -16.35 -4.14 3.09
N PHE A 224 -15.92 -5.16 2.37
CA PHE A 224 -16.51 -6.49 2.40
C PHE A 224 -15.39 -7.51 2.22
N MET A 225 -15.26 -8.42 3.18
CA MET A 225 -14.34 -9.55 3.10
C MET A 225 -15.01 -10.79 3.67
N MET A 226 -14.89 -11.91 2.96
CA MET A 226 -15.20 -13.24 3.47
C MET A 226 -13.92 -14.03 3.62
N ALA A 227 -13.78 -14.81 4.69
CA ALA A 227 -12.62 -15.68 4.86
C ALA A 227 -12.95 -16.93 5.67
N ALA A 228 -12.27 -18.03 5.33
CA ALA A 228 -12.22 -19.22 6.18
C ALA A 228 -11.61 -18.87 7.56
N ARG A 229 -12.01 -19.60 8.60
CA ARG A 229 -11.38 -19.48 9.91
C ARG A 229 -9.89 -19.84 9.81
N ARG A 230 -9.02 -19.10 10.49
CA ARG A 230 -7.55 -19.25 10.42
C ARG A 230 -6.98 -19.17 8.99
N ASN A 231 -7.61 -18.39 8.10
CA ASN A 231 -7.13 -18.22 6.72
C ASN A 231 -5.65 -17.75 6.69
N PRO A 232 -4.75 -18.43 5.95
CA PRO A 232 -3.32 -18.10 5.90
C PRO A 232 -3.01 -16.68 5.41
N PHE A 233 -3.75 -16.19 4.41
CA PHE A 233 -3.57 -14.84 3.90
C PHE A 233 -3.95 -13.78 4.95
N ILE A 234 -5.05 -13.98 5.69
CA ILE A 234 -5.40 -13.09 6.80
C ILE A 234 -4.32 -13.13 7.90
N HIS A 235 -3.76 -14.31 8.19
CA HIS A 235 -2.64 -14.42 9.13
C HIS A 235 -1.43 -13.61 8.66
N ASP A 236 -1.09 -13.66 7.37
CA ASP A 236 0.01 -12.88 6.79
C ASP A 236 -0.22 -11.38 6.94
N ILE A 237 -1.46 -10.90 6.73
CA ILE A 237 -1.83 -9.51 6.99
C ILE A 237 -1.55 -9.15 8.46
N LEU A 238 -2.03 -9.97 9.40
CA LEU A 238 -1.86 -9.73 10.85
C LEU A 238 -0.38 -9.64 11.26
N ARG A 239 0.46 -10.56 10.77
CA ARG A 239 1.91 -10.56 11.08
C ARG A 239 2.62 -9.30 10.58
N ASN A 240 2.06 -8.61 9.58
CA ASN A 240 2.66 -7.43 8.97
C ASN A 240 2.06 -6.10 9.48
N LEU A 241 0.96 -6.11 10.25
CA LEU A 241 0.32 -4.86 10.73
C LEU A 241 1.30 -3.92 11.45
N MET A 242 2.18 -4.46 12.31
CA MET A 242 3.18 -3.66 13.04
C MET A 242 4.18 -2.98 12.10
N ALA A 243 4.65 -3.66 11.06
CA ALA A 243 5.68 -3.15 10.16
C ALA A 243 5.18 -1.98 9.29
N TYR A 244 3.87 -1.94 9.02
CA TYR A 244 3.20 -0.96 8.17
C TYR A 244 2.51 0.16 8.94
N ASN A 245 2.36 0.05 10.27
CA ASN A 245 1.87 1.12 11.13
C ASN A 245 2.89 2.28 11.22
N ARG A 246 2.81 3.22 10.27
CA ARG A 246 3.73 4.35 10.14
C ARG A 246 2.96 5.65 9.87
N PRO A 247 3.49 6.82 10.26
CA PRO A 247 2.89 8.12 9.94
C PRO A 247 3.16 8.47 8.47
N TRP A 248 2.49 7.80 7.54
CA TRP A 248 2.71 7.91 6.10
C TRP A 248 2.51 9.35 5.61
N LEU A 249 3.61 9.97 5.16
CA LEU A 249 3.66 11.37 4.69
C LEU A 249 3.19 12.40 5.73
N GLY A 250 3.03 12.02 7.00
CA GLY A 250 2.40 12.85 8.03
C GLY A 250 0.93 13.20 7.75
N MET A 251 0.27 12.49 6.83
CA MET A 251 -1.09 12.79 6.38
C MET A 251 -2.09 11.72 6.86
N PRO A 252 -3.32 12.09 7.25
CA PRO A 252 -4.33 11.13 7.73
C PRO A 252 -4.68 10.03 6.71
N ASP A 253 -5.11 10.38 5.50
CA ASP A 253 -5.61 9.39 4.54
C ASP A 253 -4.55 8.37 4.08
N PRO A 254 -3.30 8.75 3.76
CA PRO A 254 -2.26 7.78 3.44
C PRO A 254 -1.91 6.90 4.65
N THR A 255 -1.95 7.46 5.87
CA THR A 255 -1.74 6.67 7.09
C THR A 255 -2.78 5.57 7.22
N ILE A 256 -4.05 5.92 6.99
CA ILE A 256 -5.18 4.98 7.05
C ILE A 256 -5.07 3.90 5.96
N MET A 257 -4.88 4.31 4.71
CA MET A 257 -4.89 3.41 3.57
C MET A 257 -3.70 2.43 3.55
N LEU A 258 -2.53 2.89 4.00
CA LEU A 258 -1.27 2.15 3.93
C LEU A 258 -0.89 1.42 5.23
N GLY A 259 -1.51 1.79 6.36
CA GLY A 259 -1.25 1.16 7.66
C GLY A 259 -2.01 -0.14 7.85
N ALA A 260 -3.34 -0.06 7.83
CA ALA A 260 -4.24 -1.22 7.97
C ALA A 260 -5.33 -1.29 6.88
N GLY A 261 -5.41 -0.26 6.03
CA GLY A 261 -6.47 -0.13 5.04
C GLY A 261 -6.32 -0.98 3.78
N CYS A 262 -7.13 -0.66 2.77
CA CYS A 262 -7.25 -1.45 1.54
C CYS A 262 -5.96 -1.53 0.72
N HIS A 263 -5.11 -0.50 0.71
CA HIS A 263 -3.87 -0.52 -0.08
C HIS A 263 -2.85 -1.45 0.55
N PHE A 264 -2.73 -1.44 1.88
CA PHE A 264 -1.91 -2.41 2.61
C PHE A 264 -2.38 -3.84 2.32
N ALA A 265 -3.66 -4.14 2.49
CA ALA A 265 -4.18 -5.48 2.25
C ALA A 265 -4.02 -5.93 0.80
N SER A 266 -4.22 -5.02 -0.16
CA SER A 266 -4.00 -5.28 -1.59
C SER A 266 -2.53 -5.54 -1.92
N PHE A 267 -1.61 -4.83 -1.26
CA PHE A 267 -0.19 -5.10 -1.37
C PHE A 267 0.17 -6.49 -0.84
N MET A 268 -0.34 -6.85 0.35
CA MET A 268 -0.16 -8.17 0.92
C MET A 268 -0.70 -9.27 0.00
N HIS A 269 -1.82 -9.03 -0.69
CA HIS A 269 -2.37 -9.95 -1.70
C HIS A 269 -1.44 -10.07 -2.90
N ALA A 270 -1.05 -8.95 -3.51
CA ALA A 270 -0.18 -8.94 -4.70
C ALA A 270 1.23 -9.54 -4.44
N ALA A 271 1.68 -9.56 -3.18
CA ALA A 271 2.94 -10.17 -2.78
C ALA A 271 2.87 -11.70 -2.63
N GLN A 272 1.68 -12.31 -2.66
CA GLN A 272 1.53 -13.77 -2.55
C GLN A 272 2.03 -14.47 -3.81
N MET A 273 2.81 -15.55 -3.62
CA MET A 273 3.29 -16.36 -4.74
C MET A 273 2.15 -17.08 -5.48
N ASN A 274 1.13 -17.52 -4.75
CA ASN A 274 -0.07 -18.14 -5.30
C ASN A 274 -1.30 -17.39 -4.78
N ARG A 275 -2.13 -16.89 -5.69
CA ARG A 275 -3.33 -16.11 -5.38
C ARG A 275 -4.63 -16.82 -5.77
N SER A 276 -4.55 -18.05 -6.29
CA SER A 276 -5.70 -18.79 -6.84
C SER A 276 -6.86 -18.97 -5.85
N SER A 277 -6.59 -19.08 -4.55
CA SER A 277 -7.62 -19.17 -3.50
C SER A 277 -8.08 -17.80 -2.95
N LEU A 278 -7.40 -16.71 -3.32
CA LEU A 278 -7.64 -15.36 -2.81
C LEU A 278 -8.55 -14.58 -3.76
N LYS A 279 -9.80 -15.00 -3.79
CA LYS A 279 -10.75 -14.62 -4.83
C LYS A 279 -11.19 -13.17 -4.74
N ILE A 280 -11.25 -12.52 -5.90
CA ILE A 280 -11.68 -11.13 -6.06
C ILE A 280 -12.92 -11.07 -6.95
N LEU A 281 -14.00 -10.45 -6.46
CA LEU A 281 -15.17 -10.14 -7.29
C LEU A 281 -14.83 -9.01 -8.26
N PRO A 282 -15.05 -9.17 -9.57
CA PRO A 282 -14.55 -8.24 -10.58
C PRO A 282 -15.26 -6.88 -10.56
N GLY A 283 -14.47 -5.82 -10.75
CA GLY A 283 -14.96 -4.50 -11.09
C GLY A 283 -15.30 -4.37 -12.59
N PRO A 284 -16.14 -3.39 -12.98
CA PRO A 284 -16.81 -2.42 -12.12
C PRO A 284 -18.07 -2.98 -11.42
N MET A 285 -18.55 -4.17 -11.83
CA MET A 285 -19.83 -4.73 -11.40
C MET A 285 -19.97 -4.86 -9.87
N HIS A 286 -18.89 -5.27 -9.21
CA HIS A 286 -18.86 -5.46 -7.75
C HIS A 286 -18.10 -4.38 -6.99
N SER A 287 -17.64 -3.32 -7.66
CA SER A 287 -16.84 -2.28 -7.02
C SER A 287 -17.65 -1.45 -6.01
N LEU A 288 -17.15 -1.38 -4.78
CA LEU A 288 -17.76 -0.62 -3.68
C LEU A 288 -17.20 0.80 -3.60
N ARG A 289 -17.57 1.67 -4.56
CA ARG A 289 -17.07 3.06 -4.63
C ARG A 289 -18.19 4.08 -4.51
N GLY A 290 -18.14 4.93 -3.49
CA GLY A 290 -19.14 5.98 -3.29
C GLY A 290 -20.54 5.36 -3.21
N ARG A 291 -21.56 6.05 -3.73
CA ARG A 291 -22.89 5.45 -3.85
C ARG A 291 -22.92 4.55 -5.09
N ALA A 292 -23.14 3.25 -4.89
CA ALA A 292 -23.14 2.26 -5.96
C ALA A 292 -24.15 1.13 -5.68
N THR A 293 -24.64 0.49 -6.74
CA THR A 293 -25.48 -0.70 -6.64
C THR A 293 -24.80 -1.83 -7.37
N THR A 294 -24.56 -2.93 -6.67
CA THR A 294 -23.95 -4.16 -7.20
C THR A 294 -25.00 -5.28 -7.22
N PRO A 295 -24.70 -6.46 -7.77
CA PRO A 295 -25.57 -7.63 -7.65
C PRO A 295 -25.86 -8.06 -6.20
N ILE A 296 -24.92 -7.79 -5.28
CA ILE A 296 -24.96 -8.25 -3.89
C ILE A 296 -25.39 -7.15 -2.92
N PHE A 297 -24.98 -5.89 -3.16
CA PHE A 297 -25.14 -4.80 -2.21
C PHE A 297 -25.68 -3.52 -2.85
N ASP A 298 -26.42 -2.73 -2.07
CA ASP A 298 -26.47 -1.28 -2.27
C ASP A 298 -25.47 -0.63 -1.30
N HIS A 299 -24.49 0.09 -1.85
CA HIS A 299 -23.47 0.79 -1.10
C HIS A 299 -23.82 2.28 -1.00
N PHE A 300 -23.92 2.80 0.23
CA PHE A 300 -24.33 4.18 0.45
C PHE A 300 -23.17 5.18 0.50
N GLY A 301 -21.92 4.72 0.46
CA GLY A 301 -20.73 5.58 0.37
C GLY A 301 -20.54 6.50 1.57
N SER A 302 -20.89 6.03 2.77
CA SER A 302 -20.80 6.80 4.03
C SER A 302 -19.40 6.77 4.64
N SER A 303 -18.51 5.92 4.13
CA SER A 303 -17.14 5.78 4.63
C SER A 303 -16.33 7.08 4.48
N PRO A 304 -15.54 7.48 5.51
CA PRO A 304 -14.62 8.62 5.44
C PRO A 304 -13.64 8.56 4.25
N ARG A 305 -13.38 7.35 3.74
CA ARG A 305 -12.57 7.06 2.54
C ARG A 305 -13.13 7.70 1.25
N HIS A 306 -14.32 8.29 1.28
CA HIS A 306 -14.96 9.02 0.17
C HIS A 306 -15.00 10.54 0.36
N SER A 307 -14.30 11.07 1.37
CA SER A 307 -14.14 12.51 1.56
C SER A 307 -13.55 13.16 0.28
N PRO A 308 -13.87 14.43 0.00
CA PRO A 308 -13.21 15.18 -1.08
C PRO A 308 -11.68 15.17 -0.95
N GLU A 309 -11.15 15.15 0.27
CA GLU A 309 -9.71 15.12 0.59
C GLU A 309 -9.06 13.78 0.20
N ALA A 310 -9.71 12.66 0.52
CA ALA A 310 -9.25 11.33 0.10
C ALA A 310 -9.24 11.20 -1.43
N ARG A 311 -10.23 11.78 -2.11
CA ARG A 311 -10.25 11.87 -3.59
C ARG A 311 -9.12 12.73 -4.12
N LEU A 312 -8.83 13.86 -3.49
CA LEU A 312 -7.72 14.72 -3.88
C LEU A 312 -6.38 14.01 -3.72
N LEU A 313 -6.15 13.25 -2.65
CA LEU A 313 -4.92 12.48 -2.43
C LEU A 313 -4.77 11.29 -3.39
N VAL A 314 -5.86 10.58 -3.72
CA VAL A 314 -5.80 9.60 -4.83
C VAL A 314 -5.41 10.30 -6.13
N THR A 315 -5.98 11.48 -6.42
CA THR A 315 -5.68 12.21 -7.66
C THR A 315 -4.28 12.84 -7.67
N LEU A 316 -3.79 13.31 -6.51
CA LEU A 316 -2.45 13.88 -6.35
C LEU A 316 -1.40 12.79 -6.31
N GLY A 317 -1.59 11.69 -5.58
CA GLY A 317 -0.70 10.53 -5.60
C GLY A 317 -0.48 10.02 -7.02
N TYR A 318 -1.51 10.06 -7.86
CA TYR A 318 -1.45 9.77 -9.29
C TYR A 318 -0.57 10.72 -10.12
N ARG A 319 -0.45 11.99 -9.73
CA ARG A 319 0.33 13.00 -10.48
C ARG A 319 1.71 13.23 -9.88
N SER A 320 1.84 13.21 -8.55
CA SER A 320 3.09 13.47 -7.83
C SER A 320 4.05 12.29 -7.90
N SER A 321 3.57 11.04 -7.85
CA SER A 321 4.44 9.86 -8.08
C SER A 321 5.01 9.84 -9.49
N LEU A 322 4.21 10.19 -10.50
CA LEU A 322 4.65 10.30 -11.90
C LEU A 322 5.67 11.43 -12.09
N VAL A 323 5.40 12.61 -11.51
CA VAL A 323 6.33 13.75 -11.57
C VAL A 323 7.63 13.42 -10.86
N LEU A 324 7.59 12.86 -9.65
CA LEU A 324 8.78 12.49 -8.88
C LEU A 324 9.58 11.39 -9.61
N PHE A 325 8.90 10.44 -10.25
CA PHE A 325 9.51 9.41 -11.09
C PHE A 325 10.18 9.98 -12.34
N VAL A 326 9.50 10.89 -13.05
CA VAL A 326 10.07 11.61 -14.20
C VAL A 326 11.25 12.48 -13.75
N SER A 327 11.15 13.17 -12.62
CA SER A 327 12.23 13.99 -12.08
C SER A 327 13.46 13.16 -11.72
N VAL A 328 13.29 12.04 -11.01
CA VAL A 328 14.40 11.13 -10.67
C VAL A 328 15.01 10.50 -11.93
N GLY A 329 14.17 10.06 -12.88
CA GLY A 329 14.63 9.54 -14.17
C GLY A 329 15.41 10.55 -15.00
N VAL A 330 14.94 11.80 -15.08
CA VAL A 330 15.63 12.91 -15.77
C VAL A 330 16.96 13.22 -15.09
N VAL A 331 17.01 13.29 -13.75
CA VAL A 331 18.25 13.51 -13.01
C VAL A 331 19.26 12.40 -13.26
N LEU A 332 18.84 11.13 -13.26
CA LEU A 332 19.69 9.99 -13.59
C LEU A 332 20.24 10.07 -15.03
N VAL A 333 19.40 10.40 -16.01
CA VAL A 333 19.81 10.56 -17.42
C VAL A 333 20.81 11.72 -17.58
N LEU A 334 20.58 12.85 -16.91
CA LEU A 334 21.48 13.99 -16.92
C LEU A 334 22.84 13.67 -16.27
N LEU A 335 22.83 12.94 -15.16
CA LEU A 335 24.05 12.47 -14.49
C LEU A 335 24.82 11.47 -15.36
N LEU A 336 24.13 10.57 -16.05
CA LEU A 336 24.73 9.61 -16.99
C LEU A 336 25.31 10.32 -18.23
N ARG A 337 24.58 11.28 -18.84
CA ARG A 337 25.09 12.09 -19.96
C ARG A 337 26.32 12.89 -19.56
N ARG A 338 26.31 13.52 -18.38
CA ARG A 338 27.46 14.26 -17.85
C ARG A 338 28.68 13.34 -17.65
N ARG A 339 28.47 12.12 -17.15
CA ARG A 339 29.56 11.11 -17.03
C ARG A 339 30.12 10.66 -18.37
N VAL A 340 29.28 10.48 -19.40
CA VAL A 340 29.74 10.11 -20.74
C VAL A 340 30.50 11.24 -21.41
N PHE A 341 30.06 12.49 -21.23
CA PHE A 341 30.75 13.66 -21.77
C PHE A 341 32.13 13.88 -21.11
N LEU A 342 32.21 13.75 -19.79
CA LEU A 342 33.47 13.86 -19.03
C LEU A 342 34.44 12.68 -19.23
N ARG A 343 34.01 11.57 -19.84
CA ARG A 343 34.88 10.45 -20.24
C ARG A 343 35.40 10.57 -21.68
N ARG A 344 34.80 11.45 -22.49
CA ARG A 344 35.17 11.71 -23.88
C ARG A 344 35.96 13.02 -24.07
N SER A 345 36.08 13.80 -23.00
CA SER A 345 36.94 14.99 -22.87
C SER A 345 38.16 14.61 -22.05
#